data_AF-A0A6G3RXK2-F1
#
_entry.id   AF-A0A6G3RXK2-F1
#
_cell.length_a   1.000
_cell.length_b   1.000
_cell.length_c   1.000
_cell.angle_alpha   90.00
_cell.angle_beta   90.00
_cell.angle_gamma   90.00
#
_symmetry.space_group_name_H-M   'P 1'
#
loop_
_entity.id
_entity.type
_entity.pdbx_description
1 polymer ?
#
loop_
_entity_poly.entity_id
_entity_poly.type
_entity_poly.pdbx_seq_one_letter_code
_entity_poly.pdbx_strand_id
1 'polypeptide(L)'
;MSETQVKQHNTTAFYGQAVASFAVALAAVSVGIYSLDASGWIRAFLAISVLYLTTSAFTLAKVIRDRQEADQIVSRVDQARLEKILADHDPFKPVA
;
A
#
# COMPACT_ATOMS: atom_id res chain seq x y z
N MET A 1 -10.10 -11.12 21.68
CA MET A 1 -10.62 -9.77 21.41
C MET A 1 -10.49 -9.55 19.91
N SER A 2 -11.60 -9.62 19.18
CA SER A 2 -11.61 -9.39 17.73
C SER A 2 -11.34 -7.92 17.48
N GLU A 3 -10.12 -7.57 17.08
CA GLU A 3 -9.82 -6.24 16.56
C GLU A 3 -10.66 -6.06 15.29
N THR A 4 -11.74 -5.29 15.40
CA THR A 4 -12.48 -4.81 14.25
C THR A 4 -11.52 -3.95 13.44
N GLN A 5 -10.96 -4.53 12.38
CA GLN A 5 -10.11 -3.82 11.43
C GLN A 5 -10.95 -2.70 10.79
N VAL A 6 -10.82 -1.49 11.30
CA VAL A 6 -11.45 -0.29 10.73
C VAL A 6 -10.84 -0.11 9.35
N LYS A 7 -11.59 -0.47 8.32
CA LYS A 7 -11.21 -0.22 6.93
C LYS A 7 -11.26 1.30 6.71
N GLN A 8 -10.16 1.99 7.03
CA GLN A 8 -10.04 3.42 6.75
C GLN A 8 -10.07 3.62 5.24
N HIS A 9 -11.22 4.07 4.74
CA HIS A 9 -11.37 4.47 3.36
C HIS A 9 -10.89 5.92 3.24
N ASN A 10 -9.71 6.12 2.66
CA ASN A 10 -9.26 7.47 2.31
C ASN A 10 -10.27 8.07 1.33
N THR A 11 -10.75 9.28 1.59
CA THR A 11 -11.66 9.95 0.68
C THR A 11 -10.96 10.21 -0.66
N THR A 12 -11.72 10.26 -1.74
CA THR A 12 -11.21 10.56 -3.10
C THR A 12 -10.42 11.88 -3.14
N ALA A 13 -10.78 12.84 -2.28
CA ALA A 13 -10.06 14.10 -2.12
C ALA A 13 -8.62 13.90 -1.59
N PHE A 14 -8.41 13.07 -0.56
CA PHE A 14 -7.07 12.77 -0.04
C PHE A 14 -6.18 12.06 -1.07
N TYR A 15 -6.76 11.18 -1.88
CA TYR A 15 -6.03 10.54 -2.98
C TYR A 15 -5.57 11.58 -4.02
N GLY A 16 -6.47 12.47 -4.45
CA GLY A 16 -6.14 13.55 -5.38
C GLY A 16 -5.04 14.48 -4.84
N GLN A 17 -5.12 14.85 -3.55
CA GLN A 17 -4.08 15.64 -2.89
C GLN A 17 -2.73 14.92 -2.88
N ALA A 18 -2.69 13.63 -2.58
CA ALA A 18 -1.44 12.86 -2.56
C ALA A 18 -0.77 12.84 -3.95
N VAL A 19 -1.55 12.63 -5.02
CA VAL A 19 -1.04 12.66 -6.40
C VAL A 19 -0.54 14.06 -6.77
N ALA A 20 -1.29 15.10 -6.43
CA ALA A 20 -0.89 16.48 -6.69
C ALA A 20 0.40 16.86 -5.96
N SER A 21 0.51 16.56 -4.66
CA SER A 21 1.71 16.80 -3.86
C SER A 21 2.93 16.06 -4.41
N PHE A 22 2.75 14.81 -4.83
CA PHE A 22 3.83 14.05 -5.46
C PHE A 22 4.28 14.67 -6.79
N ALA A 23 3.34 15.10 -7.64
CA ALA A 23 3.67 15.78 -8.89
C ALA A 23 4.43 17.09 -8.67
N VAL A 24 4.00 17.90 -7.70
CA VAL A 24 4.69 19.14 -7.31
C VAL A 24 6.10 18.85 -6.80
N ALA A 25 6.27 17.83 -5.95
CA ALA A 25 7.59 17.43 -5.45
C ALA A 25 8.52 16.97 -6.58
N LEU A 26 8.03 16.13 -7.50
CA LEU A 26 8.79 15.65 -8.66
C LEU A 26 9.22 16.80 -9.58
N ALA A 27 8.33 17.76 -9.81
CA ALA A 27 8.61 18.96 -10.59
C ALA A 27 9.65 19.84 -9.90
N ALA A 28 9.52 20.07 -8.60
CA ALA A 28 10.48 20.86 -7.81
C ALA A 28 11.88 20.26 -7.86
N VAL A 29 12.01 18.93 -7.70
CA VAL A 29 13.31 18.23 -7.82
C VAL A 29 13.88 18.38 -9.24
N SER A 30 13.04 18.23 -10.27
CA SER A 30 13.46 18.36 -11.66
C SER A 30 13.95 19.78 -12.00
N VAL A 31 13.26 20.81 -11.50
CA VAL A 31 13.70 22.21 -11.60
C VAL A 31 15.00 22.44 -10.83
N GLY A 32 15.15 21.83 -9.65
CA GLY A 32 16.39 21.86 -8.87
C GLY A 32 17.57 21.27 -9.64
N ILE A 33 17.39 20.11 -10.27
CA ILE A 33 18.42 19.46 -11.11
C ILE A 33 18.77 20.35 -12.32
N TYR A 34 17.77 20.98 -12.94
CA TYR A 34 18.00 21.88 -14.07
C TYR A 34 18.79 23.14 -13.69
N SER A 35 18.48 23.71 -12.53
CA SER A 35 19.10 24.95 -12.02
C SER A 35 20.47 24.72 -11.38
N LEU A 36 20.81 23.47 -11.06
CA LEU A 36 22.08 23.11 -10.42
C LEU A 36 23.25 23.35 -11.37
N ASP A 37 24.22 24.17 -10.98
CA ASP A 37 25.45 24.36 -11.76
C ASP A 37 26.35 23.11 -11.66
N ALA A 38 26.16 22.20 -12.62
CA ALA A 38 26.81 20.90 -12.69
C ALA A 38 26.93 20.47 -14.15
N SER A 39 27.87 19.57 -14.43
CA SER A 39 28.02 19.01 -15.78
C SER A 39 26.77 18.24 -16.21
N GLY A 40 26.51 18.20 -17.52
CA GLY A 40 25.33 17.52 -18.07
C GLY A 40 25.25 16.05 -17.67
N TRP A 41 26.39 15.37 -17.51
CA TRP A 41 26.46 13.99 -17.05
C TRP A 41 25.96 13.81 -15.60
N ILE A 42 26.35 14.70 -14.68
CA ILE A 42 25.91 14.66 -13.29
C ILE A 42 24.40 14.90 -13.22
N ARG A 43 23.89 15.89 -13.99
CA ARG A 43 22.45 16.15 -14.08
C ARG A 43 21.67 14.94 -14.59
N ALA A 44 22.17 14.26 -15.64
CA ALA A 44 21.55 13.06 -16.18
C ALA A 44 21.54 11.90 -15.17
N PHE A 45 22.66 11.68 -14.46
CA PHE A 45 22.73 10.66 -13.40
C PHE A 45 21.72 10.93 -12.28
N LEU A 46 21.61 12.18 -11.83
CA LEU A 46 20.63 12.57 -10.80
C LEU A 46 19.19 12.37 -11.30
N ALA A 47 18.89 12.76 -12.54
CA ALA A 47 17.57 12.58 -13.13
C ALA A 47 17.17 11.09 -13.19
N ILE A 48 18.06 10.23 -13.68
CA ILE A 48 17.81 8.78 -13.75
C ILE A 48 17.68 8.18 -12.34
N SER A 49 18.53 8.61 -11.40
CA SER A 49 18.48 8.14 -10.01
C SER A 49 17.15 8.46 -9.35
N VAL A 50 16.63 9.69 -9.51
CA VAL A 50 15.33 10.10 -8.97
C VAL A 50 14.20 9.29 -9.60
N LEU A 51 14.20 9.11 -10.92
CA LEU A 51 13.18 8.34 -11.63
C LEU A 51 13.16 6.86 -11.19
N TYR A 52 14.34 6.23 -11.12
CA TYR A 52 14.45 4.83 -10.74
C TYR A 52 14.09 4.60 -9.27
N LEU A 53 14.61 5.44 -8.37
CA LEU A 53 14.31 5.37 -6.93
C LEU A 53 12.81 5.52 -6.68
N THR A 54 12.16 6.49 -7.33
CA THR A 54 10.72 6.73 -7.24
C THR A 54 9.91 5.53 -7.72
N THR A 55 10.27 4.97 -8.88
CA THR A 55 9.60 3.79 -9.46
C THR A 55 9.75 2.56 -8.55
N SER A 56 10.95 2.34 -8.02
CA SER A 56 11.24 1.26 -7.08
C SER A 56 10.46 1.43 -5.77
N ALA A 57 10.38 2.65 -5.23
CA ALA A 57 9.60 2.95 -4.02
C ALA A 57 8.11 2.65 -4.20
N PHE A 58 7.50 3.01 -5.34
CA PHE A 58 6.10 2.63 -5.63
C PHE A 58 5.90 1.13 -5.79
N THR A 59 6.87 0.43 -6.38
CA THR A 59 6.84 -1.02 -6.52
C THR A 59 6.91 -1.69 -5.15
N LEU A 60 7.82 -1.25 -4.28
CA LEU A 60 7.94 -1.71 -2.91
C LEU A 60 6.66 -1.44 -2.11
N ALA A 61 6.09 -0.23 -2.24
CA ALA A 61 4.84 0.13 -1.59
C ALA A 61 3.67 -0.79 -2.02
N LYS A 62 3.58 -1.12 -3.32
CA LYS A 62 2.64 -2.13 -3.82
C LYS A 62 2.88 -3.48 -3.17
N VAL A 63 4.10 -4.00 -3.22
CA VAL A 63 4.42 -5.32 -2.65
C VAL A 63 4.05 -5.41 -1.16
N ILE A 64 4.30 -4.35 -0.39
CA ILE A 64 3.93 -4.30 1.03
C ILE A 64 2.40 -4.30 1.19
N ARG A 65 1.69 -3.49 0.41
CA ARG A 65 0.23 -3.42 0.45
C ARG A 65 -0.41 -4.74 0.03
N ASP A 66 0.06 -5.35 -1.05
CA ASP A 66 -0.43 -6.62 -1.56
C ASP A 66 -0.24 -7.74 -0.52
N ARG A 67 0.87 -7.73 0.23
CA ARG A 67 1.09 -8.63 1.38
C ARG A 67 0.09 -8.40 2.52
N GLN A 68 -0.14 -7.14 2.90
CA GLN A 68 -1.12 -6.81 3.94
C GLN A 68 -2.54 -7.20 3.54
N GLU A 69 -2.93 -7.04 2.28
CA GLU A 69 -4.22 -7.45 1.75
C GLU A 69 -4.36 -8.99 1.73
N ALA A 70 -3.31 -9.72 1.36
CA ALA A 70 -3.30 -11.18 1.39
C ALA A 70 -3.49 -11.75 2.81
N ASP A 71 -2.78 -11.23 3.81
CA ASP A 71 -2.89 -11.67 5.21
C ASP A 71 -4.32 -11.44 5.78
N GLN A 72 -4.94 -10.32 5.40
CA GLN A 72 -6.33 -10.03 5.79
C GLN A 72 -7.35 -10.98 5.16
N ILE A 73 -7.10 -11.48 3.94
CA ILE A 73 -8.00 -12.43 3.29
C ILE A 73 -7.85 -13.81 3.94
N VAL A 74 -6.63 -14.27 4.18
CA VAL A 74 -6.37 -15.59 4.80
C VAL A 74 -7.04 -15.68 6.16
N SER A 75 -6.87 -14.66 7.03
CA SER A 75 -7.50 -14.64 8.35
C SER A 75 -9.03 -14.71 8.30
N ARG A 76 -9.68 -14.07 7.33
CA ARG A 76 -11.14 -14.15 7.14
C ARG A 76 -11.60 -15.54 6.68
N VAL A 77 -10.84 -16.18 5.80
CA VAL A 77 -11.13 -17.54 5.33
C VAL A 77 -10.98 -18.53 6.47
N ASP A 78 -9.93 -18.40 7.29
CA ASP A 78 -9.71 -19.25 8.45
C ASP A 78 -10.83 -19.08 9.48
N GLN A 79 -11.26 -17.85 9.77
CA GLN A 79 -12.41 -17.59 10.63
C GLN A 79 -13.69 -18.25 10.11
N ALA A 80 -14.01 -18.10 8.82
CA ALA A 80 -15.21 -18.71 8.23
C ALA A 80 -15.15 -20.25 8.22
N ARG A 81 -13.95 -20.82 8.00
CA ARG A 81 -13.74 -22.28 8.11
C ARG A 81 -13.90 -22.76 9.55
N LEU A 82 -13.34 -22.03 10.51
CA LEU A 82 -13.47 -22.34 11.93
C LEU A 82 -14.94 -22.31 12.34
N GLU A 83 -15.67 -21.25 11.96
CA GLU A 83 -17.09 -21.08 12.24
C GLU A 83 -17.92 -22.21 11.64
N LYS A 84 -17.59 -22.65 10.41
CA LYS A 84 -18.23 -23.82 9.81
C LYS A 84 -17.96 -25.11 10.59
N ILE A 85 -16.71 -25.36 11.02
CA ILE A 85 -16.37 -26.54 11.81
C ILE A 85 -17.10 -26.53 13.16
N LEU A 86 -17.16 -25.37 13.83
CA LEU A 86 -17.93 -25.20 15.06
C LEU A 86 -19.43 -25.41 14.84
N ALA A 87 -19.99 -24.96 13.71
CA ALA A 87 -21.39 -25.16 13.38
C ALA A 87 -21.73 -26.63 13.05
N ASP A 88 -20.84 -27.33 12.35
CA ASP A 88 -21.01 -28.75 12.01
C ASP A 88 -20.81 -29.66 13.23
N HIS A 89 -19.96 -29.28 14.19
CA HIS A 89 -19.81 -29.93 15.49
C HIS A 89 -20.47 -29.09 16.58
N ASP A 90 -21.80 -29.15 16.67
CA ASP A 90 -22.57 -28.55 17.76
C ASP A 90 -22.73 -29.56 18.93
N PRO A 91 -21.94 -29.45 20.02
CA PRO A 91 -22.03 -30.35 21.17
C PRO A 91 -23.26 -30.09 22.05
N PHE A 92 -24.12 -29.10 21.73
CA PHE A 92 -25.27 -28.71 22.56
C PHE A 92 -26.63 -29.07 21.96
N LYS A 93 -26.71 -29.86 20.88
CA LYS A 93 -27.99 -30.42 20.44
C LYS A 93 -28.54 -31.34 21.54
N PRO A 94 -29.72 -31.05 22.12
CA PRO A 94 -30.33 -31.94 23.09
C PRO A 94 -30.71 -33.23 22.37
N VAL A 95 -30.17 -34.35 22.85
CA VAL A 95 -30.55 -35.69 22.40
C VAL A 95 -32.02 -35.87 22.80
N ALA A 96 -32.91 -35.90 21.79
CA ALA A 96 -34.32 -36.23 21.94
C ALA A 96 -34.53 -37.74 21.86
#